data_AF-A0A924N086-F1
#
_entry.id   AF-A0A924N086-F1
#
_cell.length_a   1.000
_cell.length_b   1.000
_cell.length_c   1.000
_cell.angle_alpha   90.00
_cell.angle_beta   90.00
_cell.angle_gamma   90.00
#
_symmetry.space_group_name_H-M   'P 1'
#
loop_
_entity.id
_entity.type
_entity.pdbx_description
1 polymer ?
#
loop_
_entity_poly.entity_id
_entity_poly.type
_entity_poly.pdbx_seq_one_letter_code
_entity_poly.pdbx_strand_id
1 'polypeptide(L)'
;TAMAEAERENASKLSDHSVTDALPRTLWRLRNDCAQIGRALRETLPAPGLSLQSAAMLGACAAFLRACAALLAGAPRPDRLAFGGAHQAFQTAVETLRETGGTRALGFDDAARVFGLVFAVENLFGNLGDFEERVEETAGKRG
;
A
#
# COMPACT_ATOMS: atom_id res chain seq x y z
N THR A 1 -14.36 -5.69 -13.72
CA THR A 1 -13.42 -5.36 -12.62
C THR A 1 -12.17 -6.18 -12.84
N ALA A 2 -11.00 -5.78 -12.30
CA ALA A 2 -9.77 -6.57 -12.45
C ALA A 2 -9.93 -8.03 -12.00
N MET A 3 -10.76 -8.29 -10.98
CA MET A 3 -11.10 -9.66 -10.55
C MET A 3 -11.90 -10.43 -11.61
N ALA A 4 -12.92 -9.80 -12.22
CA ALA A 4 -13.71 -10.44 -13.26
C ALA A 4 -12.92 -10.66 -14.56
N GLU A 5 -11.88 -9.86 -14.79
CA GLU A 5 -10.95 -10.02 -15.92
C GLU A 5 -9.99 -11.18 -15.66
N ALA A 6 -9.39 -11.25 -14.47
CA ALA A 6 -8.58 -12.40 -14.04
C ALA A 6 -9.39 -13.71 -14.03
N GLU A 7 -10.64 -13.69 -13.58
CA GLU A 7 -11.54 -14.85 -13.58
C GLU A 7 -11.91 -15.30 -15.01
N ARG A 8 -12.10 -14.35 -15.93
CA ARG A 8 -12.35 -14.64 -17.35
C ARG A 8 -11.12 -15.24 -18.03
N GLU A 9 -9.92 -14.75 -17.72
CA GLU A 9 -8.67 -15.29 -18.26
C GLU A 9 -8.39 -16.70 -17.71
N ASN A 10 -8.56 -16.92 -16.40
CA ASN A 10 -8.46 -18.25 -15.76
C ASN A 10 -9.47 -19.26 -16.34
N ALA A 11 -10.70 -18.83 -16.62
CA ALA A 11 -11.73 -19.69 -17.19
C ALA A 11 -11.43 -20.14 -18.63
N SER A 12 -10.56 -19.43 -19.36
CA SER A 12 -10.26 -19.69 -20.77
C SER A 12 -9.23 -20.80 -21.02
N LYS A 13 -8.64 -21.41 -19.98
CA LYS A 13 -7.69 -22.55 -20.07
C LYS A 13 -6.62 -22.43 -21.17
N LEU A 14 -5.99 -21.26 -21.27
CA LEU A 14 -4.82 -21.01 -22.12
C LEU A 14 -3.63 -20.39 -21.37
N SER A 15 -3.79 -20.04 -20.10
CA SER A 15 -2.64 -19.77 -19.24
C SER A 15 -2.31 -21.03 -18.46
N ASP A 16 -1.08 -21.49 -18.67
CA ASP A 16 -0.27 -22.21 -17.70
C ASP A 16 -0.63 -21.83 -16.26
N HIS A 17 -0.53 -22.75 -15.29
CA HIS A 17 -0.87 -22.58 -13.86
C HIS A 17 -0.03 -21.50 -13.11
N SER A 18 0.42 -20.46 -13.81
CA SER A 18 1.50 -19.54 -13.48
C SER A 18 1.07 -18.35 -12.62
N VAL A 19 -0.21 -17.96 -12.59
CA VAL A 19 -0.70 -16.86 -11.74
C VAL A 19 -1.76 -17.39 -10.77
N THR A 20 -1.39 -17.54 -9.50
CA THR A 20 -2.32 -17.89 -8.43
C THR A 20 -3.33 -16.76 -8.20
N ASP A 21 -4.57 -17.09 -7.84
CA ASP A 21 -5.64 -16.12 -7.47
C ASP A 21 -5.22 -15.13 -6.37
N ALA A 22 -4.13 -15.43 -5.65
CA ALA A 22 -3.53 -14.56 -4.66
C ALA A 22 -3.00 -13.23 -5.23
N LEU A 23 -2.45 -13.22 -6.46
CA LEU A 23 -1.89 -12.01 -7.06
C LEU A 23 -2.99 -11.01 -7.49
N PRO A 24 -4.07 -11.40 -8.20
CA PRO A 24 -5.18 -10.49 -8.49
C PRO A 24 -5.87 -9.96 -7.24
N ARG A 25 -5.98 -10.78 -6.18
CA ARG A 25 -6.59 -10.39 -4.91
C ARG A 25 -5.79 -9.32 -4.17
N THR A 26 -4.46 -9.49 -4.10
CA THR A 26 -3.57 -8.49 -3.48
C THR A 26 -3.57 -7.19 -4.26
N LEU A 27 -3.51 -7.23 -5.59
CA LEU A 27 -3.65 -6.02 -6.44
C LEU A 27 -4.99 -5.28 -6.23
N TRP A 28 -6.09 -6.02 -6.06
CA TRP A 28 -7.38 -5.40 -5.76
C TRP A 28 -7.40 -4.69 -4.40
N ARG A 29 -6.77 -5.28 -3.37
CA ARG A 29 -6.62 -4.63 -2.06
C ARG A 29 -5.79 -3.34 -2.18
N LEU A 30 -4.63 -3.40 -2.84
CA LEU A 30 -3.77 -2.23 -3.09
C LEU A 30 -4.53 -1.10 -3.79
N ARG A 31 -5.34 -1.43 -4.80
CA ARG A 31 -6.21 -0.44 -5.47
C ARG A 31 -7.17 0.23 -4.50
N ASN A 32 -7.80 -0.53 -3.61
CA ASN A 32 -8.75 0.01 -2.64
C ASN A 32 -8.04 0.92 -1.63
N ASP A 33 -6.85 0.55 -1.16
CA ASP A 33 -6.06 1.38 -0.25
C ASP A 33 -5.70 2.71 -0.91
N CYS A 34 -5.23 2.69 -2.17
CA CYS A 34 -5.00 3.90 -2.96
C CYS A 34 -6.26 4.77 -3.10
N ALA A 35 -7.43 4.15 -3.31
CA ALA A 35 -8.69 4.88 -3.39
C ALA A 35 -9.08 5.53 -2.05
N GLN A 36 -8.81 4.86 -0.92
CA GLN A 36 -9.06 5.39 0.42
C GLN A 36 -8.09 6.53 0.77
N ILE A 37 -6.80 6.39 0.45
CA ILE A 37 -5.81 7.47 0.58
C ILE A 37 -6.22 8.68 -0.26
N GLY A 38 -6.59 8.46 -1.52
CA GLY A 38 -7.04 9.52 -2.42
C GLY A 38 -8.30 10.24 -1.91
N ARG A 39 -9.20 9.53 -1.20
CA ARG A 39 -10.35 10.15 -0.53
C ARG A 39 -9.94 11.02 0.66
N ALA A 40 -9.03 10.55 1.50
CA ALA A 40 -8.56 11.32 2.66
C ALA A 40 -7.80 12.59 2.25
N LEU A 41 -7.06 12.51 1.14
CA LEU A 41 -6.22 13.58 0.59
C LEU A 41 -6.90 14.44 -0.49
N ARG A 42 -8.23 14.35 -0.68
CA ARG A 42 -8.95 15.23 -1.65
C ARG A 42 -8.82 16.71 -1.30
N GLU A 43 -8.72 17.00 -0.01
CA GLU A 43 -8.52 18.31 0.55
C GLU A 43 -7.22 18.31 1.34
N THR A 44 -6.73 19.51 1.68
CA THR A 44 -5.56 19.65 2.56
C THR A 44 -5.75 18.81 3.82
N LEU A 45 -4.70 18.08 4.21
CA LEU A 45 -4.71 17.25 5.40
C LEU A 45 -4.80 18.16 6.64
N PRO A 46 -5.79 18.00 7.54
CA PRO A 46 -5.96 18.86 8.71
C PRO A 46 -5.00 18.49 9.87
N ALA A 47 -3.87 17.86 9.54
CA ALA A 47 -2.81 17.49 10.48
C ALA A 47 -1.43 17.78 9.83
N PRO A 48 -0.96 19.04 9.86
CA PRO A 48 0.31 19.43 9.23
C PRO A 48 1.50 18.61 9.72
N GLY A 49 1.52 18.25 11.01
CA GLY A 49 2.56 17.42 11.63
C GLY A 49 2.68 15.99 11.07
N LEU A 50 1.69 15.53 10.29
CA LEU A 50 1.73 14.22 9.63
C LEU A 50 2.10 14.32 8.13
N SER A 51 2.07 15.51 7.55
CA SER A 51 2.12 15.68 6.08
C SER A 51 3.42 15.18 5.45
N LEU A 52 4.57 15.54 6.03
CA LEU A 52 5.88 15.16 5.50
C LEU A 52 6.09 13.64 5.54
N GLN A 53 5.78 13.00 6.67
CA GLN A 53 5.98 11.59 6.90
C GLN A 53 4.96 10.75 6.13
N SER A 54 3.72 11.23 5.97
CA SER A 54 2.76 10.63 5.04
C SER A 54 3.27 10.67 3.60
N ALA A 55 3.79 11.81 3.14
CA ALA A 55 4.32 11.92 1.78
C ALA A 55 5.53 11.00 1.56
N ALA A 56 6.45 10.94 2.51
CA ALA A 56 7.60 10.04 2.48
C ALA A 56 7.15 8.56 2.43
N MET A 57 6.19 8.18 3.28
CA MET A 57 5.67 6.81 3.32
C MET A 57 4.96 6.43 2.01
N LEU A 58 4.12 7.30 1.46
CA LEU A 58 3.48 7.06 0.16
C LEU A 58 4.50 6.96 -0.98
N GLY A 59 5.56 7.76 -0.93
CA GLY A 59 6.70 7.65 -1.84
C GLY A 59 7.40 6.30 -1.73
N ALA A 60 7.64 5.82 -0.51
CA ALA A 60 8.21 4.51 -0.24
C ALA A 60 7.30 3.37 -0.74
N CYS A 61 5.98 3.43 -0.50
CA CYS A 61 5.01 2.48 -1.05
C CYS A 61 5.08 2.41 -2.58
N ALA A 62 5.12 3.56 -3.26
CA ALA A 62 5.21 3.62 -4.71
C ALA A 62 6.53 3.06 -5.24
N ALA A 63 7.65 3.34 -4.56
CA ALA A 63 8.95 2.78 -4.91
C ALA A 63 8.99 1.26 -4.71
N PHE A 64 8.47 0.77 -3.58
CA PHE A 64 8.39 -0.64 -3.25
C PHE A 64 7.52 -1.40 -4.27
N LEU A 65 6.33 -0.88 -4.61
CA LEU A 65 5.47 -1.48 -5.63
C LEU A 65 6.17 -1.58 -7.00
N ARG A 66 6.91 -0.53 -7.40
CA ARG A 66 7.71 -0.56 -8.64
C ARG A 66 8.83 -1.60 -8.57
N ALA A 67 9.48 -1.75 -7.43
CA ALA A 67 10.51 -2.78 -7.23
C ALA A 67 9.91 -4.19 -7.31
N CYS A 68 8.73 -4.43 -6.74
CA CYS A 68 8.00 -5.69 -6.91
C CYS A 68 7.69 -5.97 -8.39
N ALA A 69 7.24 -4.97 -9.13
CA ALA A 69 7.02 -5.13 -10.57
C ALA A 69 8.33 -5.45 -11.33
N ALA A 70 9.44 -4.80 -10.96
CA ALA A 70 10.74 -5.04 -11.58
C ALA A 70 11.29 -6.45 -11.27
N LEU A 71 11.00 -7.01 -10.10
CA LEU A 71 11.37 -8.39 -9.74
C LEU A 71 10.77 -9.42 -10.71
N LEU A 72 9.55 -9.19 -11.22
CA LEU A 72 8.95 -10.05 -12.26
C LEU A 72 9.72 -10.03 -13.59
N ALA A 73 10.54 -9.00 -13.82
CA ALA A 73 11.44 -8.86 -14.96
C ALA A 73 12.89 -9.27 -14.64
N GLY A 74 13.14 -9.90 -13.48
CA GLY A 74 14.46 -10.40 -13.07
C GLY A 74 15.33 -9.38 -12.32
N ALA A 75 14.78 -8.23 -11.90
CA ALA A 75 15.49 -7.32 -11.02
C ALA A 75 15.68 -7.91 -9.60
N PRO A 76 16.59 -7.37 -8.78
CA PRO A 76 16.74 -7.76 -7.39
C PRO A 76 15.46 -7.59 -6.56
N ARG A 77 15.40 -8.29 -5.43
CA ARG A 77 14.30 -8.17 -4.47
C ARG A 77 14.17 -6.73 -3.93
N PRO A 78 12.95 -6.26 -3.64
CA PRO A 78 12.73 -4.97 -3.01
C PRO A 78 13.45 -4.85 -1.66
N ASP A 79 13.91 -3.63 -1.33
CA ASP A 79 14.54 -3.35 -0.05
C ASP A 79 13.49 -3.22 1.07
N ARG A 80 13.24 -4.33 1.77
CA ARG A 80 12.32 -4.39 2.92
C ARG A 80 12.77 -3.53 4.10
N LEU A 81 14.08 -3.34 4.28
CA LEU A 81 14.60 -2.56 5.42
C LEU A 81 14.35 -1.08 5.19
N ALA A 82 14.65 -0.57 4.00
CA ALA A 82 14.33 0.81 3.64
C ALA A 82 12.82 1.08 3.69
N PHE A 83 12.00 0.13 3.21
CA PHE A 83 10.55 0.24 3.28
C PHE A 83 10.02 0.27 4.71
N GLY A 84 10.49 -0.64 5.57
CA GLY A 84 10.16 -0.67 7.00
C GLY A 84 10.62 0.59 7.74
N GLY A 85 11.77 1.18 7.36
CA GLY A 85 12.24 2.43 7.93
C GLY A 85 11.32 3.62 7.64
N ALA A 86 10.75 3.70 6.43
CA ALA A 86 9.76 4.73 6.09
C ALA A 86 8.46 4.55 6.89
N HIS A 87 8.02 3.30 7.06
CA HIS A 87 6.84 2.96 7.88
C HIS A 87 7.05 3.32 9.35
N GLN A 88 8.22 3.01 9.91
CA GLN A 88 8.56 3.37 11.28
C GLN A 88 8.54 4.89 11.50
N ALA A 89 9.14 5.66 10.58
CA ALA A 89 9.11 7.12 10.65
C ALA A 89 7.69 7.69 10.59
N PHE A 90 6.83 7.08 9.77
CA PHE A 90 5.40 7.41 9.73
C PHE A 90 4.69 7.10 11.04
N GLN A 91 4.91 5.91 11.62
CA GLN A 91 4.35 5.52 12.91
C GLN A 91 4.76 6.47 14.04
N THR A 92 6.04 6.85 14.12
CA THR A 92 6.52 7.84 15.10
C THR A 92 5.81 9.20 14.96
N ALA A 93 5.52 9.65 13.73
CA ALA A 93 4.76 10.88 13.51
C ALA A 93 3.29 10.74 13.95
N VAL A 94 2.67 9.58 13.72
CA VAL A 94 1.31 9.27 14.21
C VAL A 94 1.27 9.26 15.75
N GLU A 95 2.26 8.66 16.40
CA GLU A 95 2.38 8.65 17.86
C GLU A 95 2.56 10.07 18.41
N THR A 96 3.47 10.84 17.82
CA THR A 96 3.68 12.26 18.19
C THR A 96 2.39 13.07 18.06
N LEU A 97 1.61 12.84 17.00
CA LEU A 97 0.31 13.51 16.81
C LEU A 97 -0.69 13.15 17.92
N ARG A 98 -0.71 11.88 18.36
CA ARG A 98 -1.58 11.41 19.46
C ARG A 98 -1.16 12.00 20.80
N GLU A 99 0.14 12.01 21.10
CA GLU A 99 0.71 12.52 22.36
C GLU A 99 0.49 14.02 22.51
N THR A 100 0.74 14.77 21.44
CA THR A 100 0.55 16.23 21.43
C THR A 100 -0.92 16.64 21.32
N GLY A 101 -1.81 15.67 21.08
CA GLY A 101 -3.25 15.92 20.93
C GLY A 101 -3.58 16.72 19.66
N GLY A 102 -2.79 16.59 18.59
CA GLY A 102 -2.93 17.38 17.36
C GLY A 102 -4.25 17.19 16.62
N THR A 103 -5.07 16.19 16.99
CA THR A 103 -6.43 16.00 16.48
C THR A 103 -7.54 16.48 17.43
N ARG A 104 -7.21 16.88 18.67
CA ARG A 104 -8.22 17.25 19.69
C ARG A 104 -9.01 18.51 19.38
N ALA A 105 -8.38 19.45 18.64
CA ALA A 105 -9.01 20.69 18.23
C ALA A 105 -9.78 20.58 16.90
N LEU A 106 -9.71 19.42 16.24
CA LEU A 106 -10.38 19.21 14.96
C LEU A 106 -11.86 18.92 15.15
N GLY A 107 -12.67 19.33 14.17
CA GLY A 107 -14.02 18.84 14.02
C GLY A 107 -14.04 17.33 13.74
N PHE A 108 -15.19 16.69 13.96
CA PHE A 108 -15.36 15.25 13.80
C PHE A 108 -14.89 14.75 12.42
N ASP A 109 -15.31 15.41 11.34
CA ASP A 109 -14.98 15.01 9.97
C ASP A 109 -13.47 15.12 9.67
N ASP A 110 -12.81 16.17 10.15
CA ASP A 110 -11.37 16.35 9.99
C ASP A 110 -10.56 15.35 10.79
N ALA A 111 -10.96 15.06 12.03
CA ALA A 111 -10.37 14.00 12.82
C ALA A 111 -10.55 12.63 12.13
N ALA A 112 -11.76 12.34 11.62
CA ALA A 112 -12.05 11.11 10.91
C ALA A 112 -11.21 10.97 9.62
N ARG A 113 -10.97 12.07 8.88
CA ARG A 113 -10.08 12.07 7.71
C ARG A 113 -8.64 11.74 8.07
N VAL A 114 -8.12 12.29 9.17
CA VAL A 114 -6.75 11.99 9.64
C VAL A 114 -6.63 10.51 9.99
N PHE A 115 -7.54 9.97 10.80
CA PHE A 115 -7.52 8.54 11.16
C PHE A 115 -7.75 7.65 9.94
N GLY A 116 -8.61 8.06 9.00
CA GLY A 116 -8.85 7.37 7.75
C GLY A 116 -7.60 7.28 6.87
N LEU A 117 -6.80 8.36 6.80
CA LEU A 117 -5.50 8.32 6.12
C LEU A 117 -4.54 7.34 6.80
N VAL A 118 -4.41 7.43 8.13
CA VAL A 118 -3.50 6.54 8.89
C VAL A 118 -3.86 5.09 8.64
N PHE A 119 -5.14 4.74 8.77
CA PHE A 119 -5.62 3.38 8.53
C PHE A 119 -5.35 2.91 7.10
N ALA A 120 -5.59 3.76 6.10
CA ALA A 120 -5.37 3.40 4.70
C ALA A 120 -3.88 3.21 4.37
N VAL A 121 -2.98 3.99 4.98
CA VAL A 121 -1.52 3.81 4.83
C VAL A 121 -1.05 2.52 5.49
N GLU A 122 -1.58 2.17 6.67
CA GLU A 122 -1.25 0.91 7.33
C GLU A 122 -1.71 -0.31 6.53
N ASN A 123 -2.92 -0.27 5.98
CA ASN A 123 -3.39 -1.32 5.09
C ASN A 123 -2.53 -1.43 3.84
N LEU A 124 -2.17 -0.29 3.23
CA LEU A 124 -1.31 -0.29 2.05
C LEU A 124 0.06 -0.91 2.35
N PHE A 125 0.66 -0.58 3.49
CA PHE A 125 1.93 -1.16 3.93
C PHE A 125 1.84 -2.69 4.06
N GLY A 126 0.86 -3.19 4.82
CA GLY A 126 0.67 -4.62 5.01
C GLY A 126 0.38 -5.36 3.70
N ASN A 127 -0.55 -4.82 2.90
CA ASN A 127 -0.92 -5.41 1.62
C ASN A 127 0.22 -5.40 0.59
N LEU A 128 1.17 -4.45 0.68
CA LEU A 128 2.38 -4.45 -0.15
C LEU A 128 3.37 -5.54 0.26
N GLY A 129 3.51 -5.82 1.56
CA GLY A 129 4.27 -6.96 2.05
C GLY A 129 3.68 -8.28 1.54
N ASP A 130 2.36 -8.45 1.67
CA ASP A 130 1.65 -9.62 1.12
C ASP A 130 1.86 -9.74 -0.41
N PHE A 131 1.79 -8.61 -1.13
CA PHE A 131 1.95 -8.58 -2.59
C PHE A 131 3.35 -9.00 -3.03
N GLU A 132 4.40 -8.49 -2.37
CA GLU A 132 5.78 -8.89 -2.65
C GLU A 132 5.97 -10.40 -2.53
N GLU A 133 5.47 -11.02 -1.46
CA GLU A 133 5.58 -12.47 -1.32
C GLU A 133 4.91 -13.23 -2.48
N ARG A 134 3.74 -12.76 -2.95
CA ARG A 134 3.05 -13.36 -4.10
C ARG A 134 3.82 -13.14 -5.41
N VAL A 135 4.48 -12.00 -5.54
CA VAL A 135 5.39 -11.71 -6.66
C VAL A 135 6.61 -12.62 -6.62
N GLU A 136 7.23 -12.84 -5.46
CA GLU A 136 8.38 -13.75 -5.29
C GLU A 136 8.01 -15.18 -5.66
N GLU A 137 6.87 -15.69 -5.19
CA GLU A 137 6.35 -17.01 -5.57
C GLU A 137 6.16 -17.15 -7.07
N THR A 138 5.71 -16.08 -7.74
CA THR A 138 5.47 -16.05 -9.18
C THR A 138 6.79 -16.00 -9.97
N ALA A 139 7.74 -15.18 -9.53
CA ALA A 139 9.06 -15.07 -10.14
C ALA A 139 9.86 -16.37 -10.00
N GLY A 140 9.79 -17.02 -8.84
CA GLY A 140 10.46 -18.30 -8.59
C GLY A 140 9.90 -19.49 -9.39
N LYS A 141 8.67 -19.41 -9.89
CA LYS A 141 8.09 -20.41 -10.81
C LYS A 141 8.52 -20.23 -12.27
N ARG A 142 9.07 -19.05 -12.62
CA ARG A 142 9.48 -18.70 -14.00
C ARG A 142 10.95 -18.96 -14.29
N GLY A 143 11.79 -19.13 -13.26
CA GLY A 143 13.20 -19.49 -13.37
C GLY A 143 13.41 -20.99 -13.31
#